data_AF-A0A4R4XAV1-F1
#
_entry.id   AF-A0A4R4XAV1-F1
#
_cell.length_a   1.000
_cell.length_b   1.000
_cell.length_c   1.000
_cell.angle_alpha   90.00
_cell.angle_beta   90.00
_cell.angle_gamma   90.00
#
_symmetry.space_group_name_H-M   'P 1'
#
loop_
_entity.id
_entity.type
_entity.pdbx_description
1 polymer ?
#
loop_
_entity_poly.entity_id
_entity_poly.type
_entity_poly.pdbx_seq_one_letter_code
_entity_poly.pdbx_strand_id
1 'polypeptide(L)'
;MPQPDADDRTPAAALEFLADVLGRSPSAPNVPGAEDPPTADELLAALVRLRELREALSDWEPRLIEAARAAGISWIQLAPALGVTSRQAAERRYLRLNPRANQPELNGEQRVQAARDQRAGDRAVAIWARDHAADLRRLAGQVAALDGLDRQAQASVDAVHDALGNDDSAALLGPLAAAGEQLTEDHPGLADRISEVGARTDEARRSGQNRRR
;
A
#
# COMPACT_ATOMS: atom_id res chain seq x y z
N MET A 1 32.43 -32.84 -21.62
CA MET A 1 32.38 -31.99 -20.41
C MET A 1 31.35 -32.59 -19.48
N PRO A 2 31.74 -33.14 -18.32
CA PRO A 2 30.77 -33.63 -17.34
C PRO A 2 29.96 -32.45 -16.82
N GLN A 3 28.63 -32.57 -16.88
CA GLN A 3 27.71 -31.62 -16.25
C GLN A 3 27.92 -31.76 -14.73
N PRO A 4 28.23 -30.68 -13.99
CA PRO A 4 28.29 -30.77 -12.54
C PRO A 4 26.90 -31.14 -12.00
N ASP A 5 26.88 -32.14 -11.12
CA ASP A 5 25.67 -32.73 -10.53
C ASP A 5 24.75 -31.65 -9.94
N ALA A 6 23.43 -31.83 -10.07
CA ALA A 6 22.45 -30.86 -9.60
C ALA A 6 22.49 -30.64 -8.08
N ASP A 7 23.04 -31.60 -7.32
CA ASP A 7 23.22 -31.52 -5.86
C ASP A 7 24.31 -30.51 -5.45
N ASP A 8 25.29 -30.23 -6.31
CA ASP A 8 26.36 -29.24 -6.07
C ASP A 8 25.87 -27.79 -6.06
N ARG A 9 24.62 -27.54 -6.48
CA ARG A 9 24.02 -26.20 -6.55
C ARG A 9 23.16 -25.85 -5.36
N THR A 10 23.06 -26.74 -4.35
CA THR A 10 22.29 -26.40 -3.16
C THR A 10 23.04 -25.36 -2.32
N PRO A 11 22.34 -24.38 -1.71
CA PRO A 11 22.95 -23.40 -0.82
C PRO A 11 23.71 -24.04 0.36
N ALA A 12 23.24 -25.20 0.82
CA ALA A 12 23.90 -25.99 1.85
C ALA A 12 25.26 -26.54 1.37
N ALA A 13 25.30 -27.20 0.22
CA ALA A 13 26.55 -27.70 -0.36
C ALA A 13 27.51 -26.55 -0.72
N ALA A 14 26.99 -25.39 -1.15
CA ALA A 14 27.81 -24.21 -1.39
C ALA A 14 28.45 -23.68 -0.09
N LEU A 15 27.69 -23.62 1.01
CA LEU A 15 28.20 -23.22 2.33
C LEU A 15 29.23 -24.20 2.89
N GLU A 16 28.99 -25.50 2.76
CA GLU A 16 29.92 -26.56 3.18
C GLU A 16 31.24 -26.47 2.41
N PHE A 17 31.18 -26.33 1.08
CA PHE A 17 32.37 -26.13 0.25
C PHE A 17 33.13 -24.85 0.62
N LEU A 18 32.42 -23.74 0.86
CA LEU A 18 33.05 -22.49 1.29
C LEU A 18 33.72 -22.63 2.65
N ALA A 19 33.08 -23.30 3.62
CA ALA A 19 33.63 -23.52 4.94
C ALA A 19 34.88 -24.40 4.90
N ASP A 20 34.89 -25.43 4.05
CA ASP A 20 36.05 -26.29 3.80
C ASP A 20 37.22 -25.51 3.18
N VAL A 21 37.00 -24.79 2.07
CA VAL A 21 38.04 -23.98 1.42
C VAL A 21 38.56 -22.87 2.33
N LEU A 22 37.70 -22.22 3.12
CA LEU A 22 38.12 -21.18 4.08
C LEU A 22 38.86 -21.77 5.29
N GLY A 23 38.48 -22.98 5.74
CA GLY A 23 39.14 -23.70 6.82
C GLY A 23 40.56 -24.12 6.49
N ARG A 24 40.82 -24.44 5.21
CA ARG A 24 42.17 -24.74 4.67
C ARG A 24 42.96 -23.48 4.29
N SER A 25 42.32 -22.31 4.29
CA SER A 25 42.96 -21.04 3.89
C SER A 25 43.84 -20.49 5.03
N PRO A 26 45.11 -20.13 4.77
CA PRO A 26 46.10 -19.85 5.80
C PRO A 26 45.90 -18.45 6.40
N SER A 27 44.94 -18.30 7.30
CA SER A 27 44.84 -17.13 8.19
C SER A 27 45.43 -17.39 9.59
N ALA A 28 46.04 -18.56 9.81
CA ALA A 28 46.67 -18.95 11.08
C ALA A 28 48.20 -19.06 10.95
N PRO A 29 48.99 -18.69 11.99
CA PRO A 29 50.44 -18.84 11.98
C PRO A 29 50.79 -20.33 11.80
N ASN A 30 51.65 -20.60 10.82
CA ASN A 30 52.18 -21.89 10.37
C ASN A 30 52.18 -23.00 11.46
N VAL A 31 51.16 -23.86 11.45
CA VAL A 31 51.12 -25.08 12.27
C VAL A 31 51.53 -26.26 11.37
N PRO A 32 52.62 -26.99 11.70
CA PRO A 32 53.00 -28.18 10.95
C PRO A 32 51.93 -29.27 11.14
N GLY A 33 51.33 -29.72 10.03
CA GLY A 33 50.21 -30.67 10.01
C GLY A 33 48.95 -30.15 9.33
N ALA A 34 48.98 -28.93 8.78
CA ALA A 34 47.89 -28.38 7.97
C ALA A 34 47.69 -29.20 6.69
N GLU A 35 46.44 -29.55 6.41
CA GLU A 35 45.98 -30.08 5.12
C GLU A 35 46.50 -29.20 3.96
N ASP A 36 46.70 -29.80 2.79
CA ASP A 36 47.22 -29.07 1.62
C ASP A 36 46.38 -27.79 1.39
N PRO A 37 47.03 -26.63 1.19
CA PRO A 37 46.33 -25.38 1.00
C PRO A 37 45.41 -25.47 -0.22
N PRO A 38 44.28 -24.74 -0.23
CA PRO A 38 43.34 -24.80 -1.34
C PRO A 38 44.04 -24.39 -2.64
N THR A 39 43.84 -25.20 -3.67
CA THR A 39 44.36 -24.97 -5.02
C THR A 39 43.75 -23.71 -5.63
N ALA A 40 44.41 -23.15 -6.65
CA ALA A 40 43.89 -21.98 -7.36
C ALA A 40 42.50 -22.23 -7.96
N ASP A 41 42.23 -23.44 -8.44
CA ASP A 41 40.94 -23.84 -8.99
C ASP A 41 39.86 -23.93 -7.90
N GLU A 42 40.18 -24.48 -6.72
CA GLU A 42 39.26 -24.49 -5.56
C GLU A 42 38.92 -23.07 -5.08
N LEU A 43 39.91 -22.17 -5.06
CA LEU A 43 39.69 -20.77 -4.69
C LEU A 43 38.79 -20.04 -5.69
N LEU A 44 38.99 -20.26 -6.99
CA LEU A 44 38.12 -19.70 -8.03
C LEU A 44 36.70 -20.28 -7.94
N ALA A 45 36.57 -21.59 -7.72
CA ALA A 45 35.27 -22.23 -7.49
C ALA A 45 34.57 -21.68 -6.25
N ALA A 46 35.31 -21.42 -5.17
CA ALA A 46 34.78 -20.81 -3.95
C ALA A 46 34.26 -19.39 -4.22
N LEU A 47 34.98 -18.57 -4.99
CA LEU A 47 34.51 -17.23 -5.34
C LEU A 47 33.23 -17.26 -6.20
N VAL A 48 33.10 -18.23 -7.10
CA VAL A 48 31.87 -18.44 -7.89
C VAL A 48 30.70 -18.82 -6.98
N ARG A 49 30.86 -19.85 -6.13
CA ARG A 49 29.82 -20.29 -5.18
C ARG A 49 29.45 -19.18 -4.20
N LEU A 50 30.40 -18.35 -3.76
CA LEU A 50 30.15 -17.19 -2.91
C LEU A 50 29.31 -16.13 -3.61
N ARG A 51 29.55 -15.87 -4.91
CA ARG A 51 28.72 -14.95 -5.70
C ARG A 51 27.29 -15.48 -5.82
N GLU A 52 27.13 -16.75 -6.21
CA GLU A 52 25.83 -17.39 -6.37
C GLU A 52 25.03 -17.42 -5.06
N LEU A 53 25.71 -17.69 -3.93
CA LEU A 53 25.08 -17.64 -2.62
C LEU A 53 24.63 -16.22 -2.25
N ARG A 54 25.43 -15.18 -2.56
CA ARG A 54 25.02 -13.78 -2.34
C ARG A 54 23.81 -13.40 -3.19
N GLU A 55 23.73 -13.89 -4.41
CA GLU A 55 22.57 -13.69 -5.29
C GLU A 55 21.34 -14.38 -4.68
N ALA A 56 21.45 -15.66 -4.29
CA ALA A 56 20.37 -16.39 -3.65
C ALA A 56 19.88 -15.74 -2.35
N LEU A 57 20.79 -15.29 -1.48
CA LEU A 57 20.45 -14.56 -0.26
C LEU A 57 19.76 -13.24 -0.55
N SER A 58 20.22 -12.52 -1.58
CA SER A 58 19.60 -11.27 -2.02
C SER A 58 18.18 -11.47 -2.53
N ASP A 59 17.88 -12.62 -3.13
CA ASP A 59 16.53 -13.00 -3.58
C ASP A 59 15.63 -13.49 -2.44
N TRP A 60 16.19 -14.14 -1.43
CA TRP A 60 15.42 -14.66 -0.29
C TRP A 60 15.01 -13.58 0.70
N GLU A 61 15.89 -12.61 0.96
CA GLU A 61 15.63 -11.54 1.93
C GLU A 61 14.30 -10.80 1.68
N PRO A 62 14.01 -10.27 0.47
CA PRO A 62 12.72 -9.62 0.21
C PRO A 62 11.53 -10.58 0.34
N ARG A 63 11.66 -11.86 -0.06
CA ARG A 63 10.60 -12.86 0.08
C ARG A 63 10.28 -13.20 1.53
N LEU A 64 11.30 -13.27 2.39
CA LEU A 64 11.14 -13.48 3.83
C LEU A 64 10.49 -12.26 4.50
N ILE A 65 10.89 -11.05 4.09
CA ILE A 65 10.24 -9.81 4.54
C ILE A 65 8.77 -9.80 4.12
N GLU A 66 8.44 -10.12 2.87
CA GLU A 66 7.06 -10.22 2.38
C GLU A 66 6.23 -11.24 3.18
N ALA A 67 6.77 -12.44 3.42
CA ALA A 67 6.10 -13.46 4.23
C ALA A 67 5.85 -12.98 5.68
N ALA A 68 6.84 -12.32 6.30
CA ALA A 68 6.70 -11.74 7.62
C ALA A 68 5.63 -10.62 7.66
N ARG A 69 5.57 -9.79 6.61
CA ARG A 69 4.55 -8.74 6.47
C ARG A 69 3.16 -9.35 6.27
N ALA A 70 3.04 -10.42 5.49
CA ALA A 70 1.79 -11.17 5.31
C ALA A 70 1.32 -11.83 6.62
N ALA A 71 2.24 -12.26 7.46
CA ALA A 71 1.96 -12.75 8.82
C ALA A 71 1.65 -11.63 9.84
N GLY A 72 1.60 -10.36 9.42
CA GLY A 72 1.23 -9.23 10.26
C GLY A 72 2.38 -8.58 11.04
N ILE A 73 3.63 -9.01 10.85
CA ILE A 73 4.78 -8.43 11.56
C ILE A 73 5.01 -6.99 11.09
N SER A 74 5.06 -6.04 12.03
CA SER A 74 5.28 -4.62 11.72
C SER A 74 6.73 -4.31 11.34
N TRP A 75 6.95 -3.22 10.59
CA TRP A 75 8.31 -2.75 10.29
C TRP A 75 9.16 -2.43 11.54
N ILE A 76 8.51 -2.05 12.64
CA ILE A 76 9.19 -1.80 13.92
C ILE A 76 9.73 -3.13 14.47
N GLN A 77 8.96 -4.20 14.39
CA GLN A 77 9.37 -5.54 14.81
C GLN A 77 10.41 -6.18 13.87
N LEU A 78 10.37 -5.85 12.57
CA LEU A 78 11.36 -6.31 11.59
C LEU A 78 12.71 -5.61 11.72
N ALA A 79 12.76 -4.35 12.18
CA ALA A 79 13.99 -3.56 12.19
C ALA A 79 15.15 -4.25 12.96
N PRO A 80 14.97 -4.79 14.19
CA PRO A 80 16.02 -5.52 14.88
C PRO A 80 16.49 -6.77 14.11
N ALA A 81 15.57 -7.52 13.48
CA ALA A 81 15.90 -8.72 12.72
C ALA A 81 16.69 -8.43 11.43
N LEU A 82 16.47 -7.25 10.84
CA LEU A 82 17.22 -6.77 9.67
C LEU A 82 18.52 -6.03 10.03
N GLY A 83 18.88 -5.97 11.32
CA GLY A 83 20.09 -5.29 11.80
C GLY A 83 20.05 -3.76 11.63
N VAL A 84 18.86 -3.16 11.61
CA VAL A 84 18.67 -1.71 11.47
C VAL A 84 17.97 -1.10 12.68
N THR A 85 18.25 0.17 12.95
CA THR A 85 17.83 0.83 14.19
C THR A 85 16.43 1.45 14.13
N SER A 86 15.80 1.50 12.95
CA SER A 86 14.51 2.16 12.78
C SER A 86 13.63 1.47 11.75
N ARG A 87 12.31 1.68 11.89
CA ARG A 87 11.31 1.28 10.90
C ARG A 87 11.64 1.79 9.50
N GLN A 88 12.00 3.06 9.37
CA GLN A 88 12.28 3.66 8.06
C GLN A 88 13.52 3.03 7.41
N ALA A 89 14.53 2.66 8.21
CA ALA A 89 15.70 1.97 7.71
C ALA A 89 15.36 0.55 7.19
N ALA A 90 14.44 -0.16 7.86
CA ALA A 90 13.94 -1.45 7.43
C ALA A 90 13.16 -1.35 6.11
N GLU A 91 12.22 -0.40 6.04
CA GLU A 91 11.39 -0.15 4.85
C GLU A 91 12.26 0.24 3.64
N ARG A 92 13.21 1.17 3.82
CA ARG A 92 14.13 1.57 2.75
C ARG A 92 15.02 0.42 2.27
N ARG A 93 15.44 -0.48 3.17
CA ARG A 93 16.21 -1.68 2.78
C ARG A 93 15.38 -2.61 1.90
N TYR A 94 14.14 -2.90 2.31
CA TYR A 94 13.21 -3.71 1.51
C TYR A 94 12.96 -3.11 0.12
N LEU A 95 12.69 -1.80 0.03
CA LEU A 95 12.45 -1.13 -1.25
C LEU A 95 13.65 -1.18 -2.19
N ARG A 96 14.88 -1.15 -1.67
CA ARG A 96 16.09 -1.32 -2.50
C ARG A 96 16.27 -2.75 -3.00
N LEU A 97 15.87 -3.74 -2.20
CA LEU A 97 16.04 -5.16 -2.49
C LEU A 97 14.93 -5.73 -3.38
N ASN A 98 13.82 -5.01 -3.55
CA ASN A 98 12.69 -5.48 -4.33
C ASN A 98 12.47 -4.60 -5.57
N PRO A 99 13.05 -4.97 -6.74
CA PRO A 99 12.81 -4.27 -8.00
C PRO A 99 11.33 -4.26 -8.41
N ARG A 100 10.53 -5.24 -7.94
CA ARG A 100 9.08 -5.32 -8.16
C ARG A 100 8.28 -4.45 -7.18
N ALA A 101 8.86 -4.02 -6.06
CA ALA A 101 8.23 -3.00 -5.20
C ALA A 101 8.19 -1.60 -5.85
N ASN A 102 8.98 -1.38 -6.90
CA ASN A 102 8.87 -0.21 -7.78
C ASN A 102 7.76 -0.38 -8.85
N GLN A 103 7.04 -1.50 -8.88
CA GLN A 103 5.81 -1.65 -9.66
C GLN A 103 4.61 -1.18 -8.82
N PRO A 104 3.64 -0.45 -9.40
CA PRO A 104 2.85 0.55 -8.67
C PRO A 104 1.71 0.02 -7.80
N GLU A 105 1.73 -1.23 -7.36
CA GLU A 105 0.58 -1.89 -6.75
C GLU A 105 0.92 -2.41 -5.33
N LEU A 106 0.60 -1.58 -4.32
CA LEU A 106 0.20 -1.94 -2.95
C LEU A 106 1.30 -2.24 -1.90
N ASN A 107 1.94 -1.18 -1.37
CA ASN A 107 2.74 -1.22 -0.13
C ASN A 107 2.31 -0.14 0.89
N GLY A 108 2.64 -0.27 2.19
CA GLY A 108 2.08 0.53 3.29
C GLY A 108 2.25 2.06 3.21
N GLU A 109 3.18 2.56 2.42
CA GLU A 109 3.25 3.98 2.03
C GLU A 109 2.07 4.39 1.15
N GLN A 110 1.56 3.50 0.30
CA GLN A 110 0.29 3.69 -0.40
C GLN A 110 -0.91 3.67 0.55
N ARG A 111 -0.87 2.96 1.69
CA ARG A 111 -1.92 3.13 2.71
C ARG A 111 -1.87 4.51 3.36
N VAL A 112 -0.67 5.02 3.65
CA VAL A 112 -0.49 6.37 4.21
C VAL A 112 -0.81 7.44 3.16
N GLN A 113 -0.44 7.21 1.90
CA GLN A 113 -0.73 8.08 0.78
C GLN A 113 -2.20 8.04 0.43
N ALA A 114 -2.84 6.87 0.36
CA ALA A 114 -4.29 6.73 0.24
C ALA A 114 -5.02 7.40 1.41
N ALA A 115 -4.52 7.28 2.65
CA ALA A 115 -5.10 8.01 3.78
C ALA A 115 -4.87 9.53 3.68
N ARG A 116 -3.76 10.00 3.08
CA ARG A 116 -3.49 11.42 2.83
C ARG A 116 -4.33 11.97 1.69
N ASP A 117 -4.48 11.21 0.62
CA ASP A 117 -5.27 11.51 -0.58
C ASP A 117 -6.76 11.49 -0.21
N GLN A 118 -7.20 10.52 0.60
CA GLN A 118 -8.55 10.49 1.17
C GLN A 118 -8.81 11.76 1.98
N ARG A 119 -7.94 12.10 2.95
CA ARG A 119 -8.08 13.35 3.73
C ARG A 119 -8.00 14.61 2.87
N ALA A 120 -7.25 14.58 1.76
CA ALA A 120 -7.17 15.70 0.82
C ALA A 120 -8.46 15.83 0.02
N GLY A 121 -9.04 14.72 -0.44
CA GLY A 121 -10.36 14.64 -1.05
C GLY A 121 -11.46 15.11 -0.10
N ASP A 122 -11.46 14.64 1.15
CA ASP A 122 -12.44 15.03 2.17
C ASP A 122 -12.37 16.55 2.46
N ARG A 123 -11.15 17.11 2.57
CA ARG A 123 -10.98 18.57 2.70
C ARG A 123 -11.45 19.33 1.47
N ALA A 124 -11.19 18.82 0.27
CA ALA A 124 -11.65 19.45 -0.96
C ALA A 124 -13.18 19.44 -1.07
N VAL A 125 -13.83 18.35 -0.65
CA VAL A 125 -15.30 18.25 -0.56
C VAL A 125 -15.85 19.23 0.47
N ALA A 126 -15.25 19.34 1.66
CA ALA A 126 -15.69 20.28 2.68
C ALA A 126 -15.57 21.74 2.21
N ILE A 127 -14.48 22.10 1.52
CA ILE A 127 -14.31 23.43 0.92
C ILE A 127 -15.36 23.67 -0.17
N TRP A 128 -15.51 22.73 -1.10
CA TRP A 128 -16.51 22.84 -2.17
C TRP A 128 -17.94 22.97 -1.62
N ALA A 129 -18.31 22.18 -0.62
CA ALA A 129 -19.63 22.23 0.00
C ALA A 129 -19.87 23.56 0.73
N ARG A 130 -18.83 24.14 1.34
CA ARG A 130 -18.89 25.47 1.94
C ARG A 130 -19.08 26.55 0.88
N ASP A 131 -18.38 26.46 -0.25
CA ASP A 131 -18.49 27.40 -1.36
C ASP A 131 -19.86 27.30 -2.07
N HIS A 132 -20.50 26.12 -2.05
CA HIS A 132 -21.80 25.84 -2.68
C HIS A 132 -22.95 25.70 -1.65
N ALA A 133 -22.74 26.19 -0.43
CA ALA A 133 -23.63 25.96 0.70
C ALA A 133 -25.07 26.44 0.48
N ALA A 134 -25.24 27.56 -0.23
CA ALA A 134 -26.56 28.11 -0.53
C ALA A 134 -27.35 27.22 -1.50
N ASP A 135 -26.70 26.69 -2.53
CA ASP A 135 -27.33 25.79 -3.50
C ASP A 135 -27.68 24.44 -2.88
N LEU A 136 -26.79 23.88 -2.05
CA LEU A 136 -27.05 22.65 -1.32
C LEU A 136 -28.27 22.79 -0.39
N ARG A 137 -28.36 23.89 0.38
CA ARG A 137 -29.51 24.15 1.26
C ARG A 137 -30.80 24.40 0.47
N ARG A 138 -30.72 25.08 -0.66
CA ARG A 138 -31.89 25.29 -1.54
C ARG A 138 -32.41 23.96 -2.09
N LEU A 139 -31.51 23.09 -2.56
CA LEU A 139 -31.89 21.76 -3.07
C LEU A 139 -32.47 20.88 -1.95
N ALA A 140 -31.83 20.86 -0.78
CA ALA A 140 -32.33 20.14 0.38
C ALA A 140 -33.69 20.64 0.86
N GLY A 141 -33.94 21.96 0.81
CA GLY A 141 -35.25 22.53 1.10
C GLY A 141 -36.33 22.12 0.09
N GLN A 142 -35.99 21.94 -1.19
CA GLN A 142 -36.91 21.42 -2.20
C GLN A 142 -37.27 19.95 -1.95
N VAL A 143 -36.27 19.15 -1.56
CA VAL A 143 -36.47 17.72 -1.23
C VAL A 143 -37.28 17.58 0.06
N ALA A 144 -36.99 18.39 1.09
CA ALA A 144 -37.70 18.38 2.38
C ALA A 144 -39.16 18.85 2.29
N ALA A 145 -39.58 19.44 1.17
CA ALA A 145 -40.95 19.88 0.93
C ALA A 145 -41.76 18.89 0.08
N LEU A 146 -41.21 17.72 -0.24
CA LEU A 146 -41.92 16.66 -0.94
C LEU A 146 -42.87 15.93 0.01
N ASP A 147 -44.10 15.70 -0.46
CA ASP A 147 -45.16 15.01 0.26
C ASP A 147 -45.70 13.84 -0.58
N GLY A 148 -46.43 12.91 0.07
CA GLY A 148 -47.10 11.80 -0.64
C GLY A 148 -46.17 10.68 -1.08
N LEU A 149 -45.01 10.56 -0.44
CA LEU A 149 -43.98 9.58 -0.72
C LEU A 149 -44.28 8.22 -0.06
N ASP A 150 -43.70 7.15 -0.60
CA ASP A 150 -43.69 5.86 0.08
C ASP A 150 -42.82 5.91 1.35
N ARG A 151 -42.85 4.83 2.16
CA ARG A 151 -42.12 4.78 3.43
C ARG A 151 -40.61 4.93 3.28
N GLN A 152 -40.03 4.48 2.17
CA GLN A 152 -38.57 4.48 1.96
C GLN A 152 -38.11 5.86 1.50
N ALA A 153 -38.82 6.46 0.54
CA ALA A 153 -38.59 7.81 0.08
C ALA A 153 -38.84 8.84 1.20
N GLN A 154 -39.88 8.66 2.03
CA GLN A 154 -40.12 9.53 3.18
C GLN A 154 -38.96 9.50 4.17
N ALA A 155 -38.43 8.31 4.50
CA ALA A 155 -37.29 8.19 5.40
C ALA A 155 -36.03 8.89 4.87
N SER A 156 -35.81 8.87 3.54
CA SER A 156 -34.72 9.62 2.91
C SER A 156 -34.96 11.14 2.94
N VAL A 157 -36.19 11.60 2.76
CA VAL A 157 -36.56 13.02 2.87
C VAL A 157 -36.38 13.53 4.30
N ASP A 158 -36.80 12.75 5.30
CA ASP A 158 -36.63 13.09 6.71
C ASP A 158 -35.14 13.24 7.07
N ALA A 159 -34.28 12.35 6.55
CA ALA A 159 -32.83 12.43 6.73
C ALA A 159 -32.22 13.70 6.09
N VAL A 160 -32.75 14.16 4.95
CA VAL A 160 -32.36 15.44 4.35
C VAL A 160 -32.82 16.62 5.21
N HIS A 161 -34.04 16.54 5.75
CA HIS A 161 -34.59 17.55 6.65
C HIS A 161 -33.75 17.69 7.93
N ASP A 162 -33.39 16.58 8.56
CA ASP A 162 -32.53 16.59 9.75
C ASP A 162 -31.16 17.21 9.45
N ALA A 163 -30.58 16.91 8.28
CA ALA A 163 -29.29 17.44 7.87
C ALA A 163 -29.30 18.95 7.55
N LEU A 164 -30.45 19.56 7.24
CA LEU A 164 -30.59 21.02 7.09
C LEU A 164 -30.25 21.78 8.38
N GLY A 165 -30.45 21.15 9.53
CA GLY A 165 -30.11 21.72 10.84
C GLY A 165 -28.61 21.75 11.14
N ASN A 166 -27.76 21.15 10.30
CA ASN A 166 -26.33 21.10 10.52
C ASN A 166 -25.62 22.37 10.01
N ASP A 167 -24.67 22.88 10.81
CA ASP A 167 -23.81 24.01 10.44
C ASP A 167 -22.90 23.65 9.24
N ASP A 168 -22.45 22.40 9.16
CA ASP A 168 -21.60 21.90 8.07
C ASP A 168 -22.44 21.49 6.85
N SER A 169 -22.29 22.24 5.76
CA SER A 169 -22.99 21.98 4.49
C SER A 169 -22.56 20.68 3.82
N ALA A 170 -21.40 20.12 4.16
CA ALA A 170 -20.99 18.80 3.67
C ALA A 170 -21.89 17.67 4.21
N ALA A 171 -22.56 17.88 5.35
CA ALA A 171 -23.48 16.90 5.93
C ALA A 171 -24.73 16.67 5.07
N LEU A 172 -25.07 17.60 4.16
CA LEU A 172 -26.21 17.45 3.25
C LEU A 172 -25.94 16.48 2.09
N LEU A 173 -24.68 16.21 1.75
CA LEU A 173 -24.32 15.47 0.53
C LEU A 173 -24.76 14.01 0.56
N GLY A 174 -24.57 13.34 1.71
CA GLY A 174 -24.98 11.94 1.90
C GLY A 174 -26.50 11.76 1.83
N PRO A 175 -27.27 12.49 2.66
CA PRO A 175 -28.74 12.45 2.62
C PRO A 175 -29.32 12.82 1.26
N LEU A 176 -28.79 13.85 0.59
CA LEU A 176 -29.26 14.23 -0.75
C LEU A 176 -29.04 13.11 -1.76
N ALA A 177 -27.86 12.48 -1.79
CA ALA A 177 -27.58 11.37 -2.70
C ALA A 177 -28.54 10.18 -2.47
N ALA A 178 -28.75 9.80 -1.21
CA ALA A 178 -29.69 8.73 -0.85
C ALA A 178 -31.13 9.06 -1.25
N ALA A 179 -31.57 10.31 -1.07
CA ALA A 179 -32.89 10.74 -1.53
C ALA A 179 -33.01 10.72 -3.05
N GLY A 180 -31.96 11.12 -3.80
CA GLY A 180 -31.96 11.06 -5.26
C GLY A 180 -32.24 9.67 -5.83
N GLU A 181 -31.71 8.62 -5.20
CA GLU A 181 -31.97 7.23 -5.60
C GLU A 181 -33.46 6.86 -5.47
N GLN A 182 -34.11 7.30 -4.39
CA GLN A 182 -35.54 7.03 -4.16
C GLN A 182 -36.45 7.88 -5.03
N LEU A 183 -35.98 9.05 -5.45
CA LEU A 183 -36.77 10.04 -6.20
C LEU A 183 -36.70 9.84 -7.72
N THR A 184 -35.98 8.83 -8.21
CA THR A 184 -35.73 8.65 -9.66
C THR A 184 -37.00 8.37 -10.46
N GLU A 185 -37.96 7.61 -9.89
CA GLU A 185 -39.19 7.24 -10.58
C GLU A 185 -40.22 8.40 -10.59
N ASP A 186 -40.47 9.00 -9.42
CA ASP A 186 -41.55 9.98 -9.25
C ASP A 186 -41.10 11.44 -9.46
N HIS A 187 -39.82 11.74 -9.24
CA HIS A 187 -39.26 13.09 -9.29
C HIS A 187 -37.92 13.16 -10.05
N PRO A 188 -37.88 12.72 -11.33
CA PRO A 188 -36.64 12.58 -12.09
C PRO A 188 -35.85 13.89 -12.21
N GLY A 189 -36.53 15.03 -12.35
CA GLY A 189 -35.84 16.33 -12.43
C GLY A 189 -35.12 16.76 -11.15
N LEU A 190 -35.57 16.30 -9.98
CA LEU A 190 -34.84 16.51 -8.72
C LEU A 190 -33.71 15.49 -8.58
N ALA A 191 -33.94 14.24 -8.95
CA ALA A 191 -32.91 13.20 -8.98
C ALA A 191 -31.73 13.58 -9.91
N ASP A 192 -32.01 14.18 -11.06
CA ASP A 192 -30.99 14.68 -12.01
C ASP A 192 -30.13 15.78 -11.39
N ARG A 193 -30.76 16.75 -10.71
CA ARG A 193 -30.04 17.85 -10.04
C ARG A 193 -29.19 17.36 -8.89
N ILE A 194 -29.71 16.40 -8.11
CA ILE A 194 -28.95 15.73 -7.04
C ILE A 194 -27.76 14.98 -7.62
N SER A 195 -27.95 14.28 -8.74
CA SER A 195 -26.89 13.55 -9.43
C SER A 195 -25.81 14.49 -9.97
N GLU A 196 -26.20 15.65 -10.51
CA GLU A 196 -25.26 16.68 -10.97
C GLU A 196 -24.42 17.25 -9.81
N VAL A 197 -25.04 17.50 -8.66
CA VAL A 197 -24.35 17.90 -7.41
C VAL A 197 -23.39 16.81 -6.94
N GLY A 198 -23.79 15.54 -7.02
CA GLY A 198 -22.94 14.38 -6.74
C GLY A 198 -21.71 14.34 -7.67
N ALA A 199 -21.91 14.50 -8.98
CA ALA A 199 -20.83 14.49 -9.97
C ALA A 199 -19.80 15.61 -9.72
N ARG A 200 -20.26 16.82 -9.40
CA ARG A 200 -19.37 17.96 -9.05
C ARG A 200 -18.61 17.72 -7.75
N THR A 201 -19.25 17.08 -6.76
CA THR A 201 -18.61 16.68 -5.50
C THR A 201 -17.50 15.65 -5.75
N ASP A 202 -17.75 14.67 -6.60
CA ASP A 202 -16.76 13.65 -6.97
C ASP A 202 -15.60 14.22 -7.79
N GLU A 203 -15.85 15.23 -8.63
CA GLU A 203 -14.80 15.99 -9.31
C GLU A 203 -13.93 16.78 -8.32
N ALA A 204 -14.55 17.44 -7.34
CA ALA A 204 -13.82 18.15 -6.28
C ALA A 204 -12.95 17.19 -5.45
N ARG A 205 -13.49 16.02 -5.10
CA ARG A 205 -12.77 14.94 -4.39
C ARG A 205 -11.55 14.46 -5.18
N ARG A 206 -11.72 14.14 -6.46
CA ARG A 206 -10.63 13.70 -7.37
C ARG A 206 -9.58 14.79 -7.58
N SER A 207 -10.00 16.04 -7.72
CA SER A 207 -9.10 17.19 -7.86
C SER A 207 -8.22 17.39 -6.62
N GLY A 208 -8.81 17.21 -5.42
CA GLY A 208 -8.08 17.24 -4.15
C GLY A 208 -7.04 16.13 -4.01
N GLN A 209 -7.35 14.94 -4.54
CA GLN A 209 -6.43 13.79 -4.58
C GLN A 209 -5.29 13.98 -5.59
N ASN A 210 -5.56 14.60 -6.74
CA ASN A 210 -4.59 14.74 -7.84
C ASN A 210 -3.61 15.92 -7.71
N ARG A 211 -3.97 17.01 -7.02
CA ARG A 211 -3.16 18.25 -6.94
C ARG A 211 -1.79 18.09 -6.24
N ARG A 212 -1.46 16.90 -5.70
CA ARG A 212 -0.19 16.61 -5.00
C ARG A 212 0.56 15.39 -5.56
N ARG A 213 0.15 14.86 -6.71
CA ARG A 213 0.96 13.89 -7.46
C ARG A 213 2.08 14.60 -8.22
#